data_AF-A0A948NE59-F1
#
_entry.id   AF-A0A948NE59-F1
#
_cell.length_a   1.000
_cell.length_b   1.000
_cell.length_c   1.000
_cell.angle_alpha   90.00
_cell.angle_beta   90.00
_cell.angle_gamma   90.00
#
_symmetry.space_group_name_H-M   'P 1'
#
loop_
_entity.id
_entity.type
_entity.pdbx_description
1 polymer ?
#
loop_
_entity_poly.entity_id
_entity_poly.type
_entity_poly.pdbx_seq_one_letter_code
_entity_poly.pdbx_strand_id
1 'polypeptide(L)'
;MGTIGYLVLLLLIGIVSYLLISIVLYRLPDFNQSIKIESEIVFDFVDINFSNRDFIETTILGNAVVSIVEGGQRFFVSKEDKKRLWAVSPHELKKRGVTLNVTLEVQPLLFGGYGRAQLISVQEVNSEPRITK
;
A
#
# COMPACT_ATOMS: atom_id res chain seq x y z
N MET A 1 20.56 -40.32 13.95
CA MET A 1 19.40 -39.49 14.35
C MET A 1 18.25 -40.42 14.69
N GLY A 2 17.81 -40.46 15.94
CA GLY A 2 16.77 -41.41 16.39
C GLY A 2 15.37 -41.07 15.85
N THR A 3 14.44 -42.02 15.95
CA THR A 3 13.01 -41.87 15.58
C THR A 3 12.37 -40.61 16.17
N ILE A 4 12.76 -40.23 17.39
CA ILE A 4 12.33 -38.99 18.05
C ILE A 4 12.76 -37.74 17.27
N GLY A 5 13.96 -37.73 16.68
CA GLY A 5 14.45 -36.60 15.88
C GLY A 5 13.64 -36.38 14.60
N TYR A 6 13.19 -37.46 13.95
CA TYR A 6 12.31 -37.37 12.79
C TYR A 6 10.92 -36.84 13.15
N LEU A 7 10.37 -37.26 14.30
CA LEU A 7 9.09 -36.74 14.79
C LEU A 7 9.15 -35.24 15.09
N VAL A 8 10.23 -34.78 15.73
CA VAL A 8 10.45 -33.35 16.00
C VAL A 8 10.59 -32.56 14.69
N LEU A 9 11.32 -33.09 13.71
CA LEU A 9 11.48 -32.45 12.40
C LEU A 9 10.14 -32.31 11.66
N LEU A 10 9.33 -33.38 11.64
CA LEU A 10 8.00 -33.35 11.02
C LEU A 10 7.08 -32.33 11.69
N LEU A 11 7.14 -32.22 13.02
CA LEU A 11 6.35 -31.25 13.77
C LEU A 11 6.78 -29.81 13.47
N LEU A 12 8.09 -29.54 13.39
CA LEU A 12 8.61 -28.24 12.98
C LEU A 12 8.18 -27.86 11.57
N ILE A 13 8.25 -28.80 10.62
CA ILE A 13 7.76 -28.59 9.25
C ILE A 13 6.28 -28.24 9.27
N GLY A 14 5.46 -28.99 10.03
CA GLY A 14 4.03 -28.73 10.16
C GLY A 14 3.73 -27.32 10.67
N ILE A 15 4.44 -26.86 11.71
CA ILE A 15 4.29 -25.49 12.25
C ILE A 15 4.68 -24.45 11.20
N VAL A 16 5.82 -24.61 10.54
CA VAL A 16 6.29 -23.66 9.53
C VAL A 16 5.31 -23.60 8.35
N SER A 17 4.83 -24.75 7.87
CA SER A 17 3.82 -24.81 6.81
C SER A 17 2.52 -24.11 7.21
N TYR A 18 2.04 -24.33 8.44
CA TYR A 18 0.85 -23.68 8.96
C TYR A 18 1.00 -22.14 9.00
N LEU A 19 2.14 -21.65 9.47
CA LEU A 19 2.44 -20.21 9.51
C LEU A 19 2.50 -19.61 8.10
N LEU A 20 3.14 -20.30 7.14
CA LEU A 20 3.21 -19.87 5.75
C LEU A 20 1.81 -19.79 5.12
N ILE A 21 0.97 -20.81 5.30
CA ILE A 21 -0.40 -20.82 4.79
C ILE A 21 -1.21 -19.67 5.40
N SER A 22 -1.08 -19.44 6.71
CA SER A 22 -1.77 -18.34 7.39
C SER A 22 -1.38 -16.97 6.83
N ILE A 23 -0.09 -16.75 6.56
CA ILE A 23 0.40 -15.51 5.94
C ILE A 23 -0.17 -15.32 4.53
N VAL A 24 -0.20 -16.38 3.73
CA VAL A 24 -0.74 -16.34 2.36
C VAL A 24 -2.24 -16.05 2.38
N LEU A 25 -3.00 -16.75 3.23
CA LEU A 25 -4.45 -16.56 3.36
C LEU A 25 -4.79 -15.13 3.81
N TYR A 26 -4.05 -14.58 4.77
CA TYR A 26 -4.25 -13.20 5.25
C TYR A 26 -4.05 -12.14 4.14
N ARG A 27 -3.30 -12.49 3.08
CA ARG A 27 -2.98 -11.61 1.95
C ARG A 27 -3.84 -11.85 0.70
N LEU A 28 -4.82 -12.75 0.77
CA LEU A 28 -5.68 -13.04 -0.38
C LEU A 28 -6.59 -11.84 -0.69
N PRO A 29 -6.54 -11.30 -1.92
CA PRO A 29 -7.49 -10.30 -2.38
C PRO A 29 -8.88 -10.91 -2.53
N ASP A 30 -9.91 -10.12 -2.23
CA ASP A 30 -11.25 -10.41 -2.72
C ASP A 30 -11.35 -9.95 -4.18
N PHE A 31 -11.16 -10.88 -5.10
CA PHE A 31 -11.19 -10.59 -6.54
C PHE A 31 -12.58 -10.20 -7.06
N ASN A 32 -13.64 -10.42 -6.28
CA ASN A 32 -15.00 -10.07 -6.70
C ASN A 32 -15.34 -8.60 -6.41
N GLN A 33 -14.49 -7.89 -5.67
CA GLN A 33 -14.74 -6.51 -5.28
C GLN A 33 -13.55 -5.64 -5.68
N SER A 34 -13.81 -4.59 -6.47
CA SER A 34 -12.90 -3.46 -6.60
C SER A 34 -13.60 -2.20 -6.14
N ILE A 35 -12.93 -1.43 -5.30
CA ILE A 35 -13.44 -0.18 -4.78
C ILE A 35 -12.64 0.94 -5.43
N LYS A 36 -13.34 1.93 -5.97
CA LYS A 36 -12.74 3.15 -6.48
C LYS A 36 -12.82 4.20 -5.39
N ILE A 37 -11.67 4.77 -5.07
CA ILE A 37 -11.53 5.84 -4.08
C ILE A 37 -11.07 7.08 -4.85
N GLU A 38 -11.84 8.15 -4.74
CA GLU A 38 -11.50 9.43 -5.35
C GLU A 38 -11.18 10.42 -4.24
N SER A 39 -9.93 10.88 -4.16
CA SER A 39 -9.51 11.81 -3.12
C SER A 39 -8.30 12.62 -3.56
N GLU A 40 -8.14 13.79 -2.93
CA GLU A 40 -6.91 14.56 -2.99
C GLU A 40 -5.73 13.79 -2.36
N ILE A 41 -4.54 13.97 -2.92
CA ILE A 41 -3.30 13.42 -2.39
C ILE A 41 -2.74 14.30 -1.27
N VAL A 42 -2.15 13.65 -0.27
CA VAL A 42 -1.25 14.26 0.69
C VAL A 42 0.20 13.99 0.27
N PHE A 43 0.97 15.06 0.13
CA PHE A 43 2.38 14.99 -0.23
C PHE A 43 3.23 14.86 1.04
N ASP A 44 3.58 13.62 1.38
CA ASP A 44 4.49 13.32 2.49
C ASP A 44 5.94 13.34 2.01
N PHE A 45 6.80 14.15 2.64
CA PHE A 45 8.24 14.21 2.32
C PHE A 45 9.03 13.08 2.96
N VAL A 46 8.70 12.73 4.20
CA VAL A 46 9.32 11.62 4.93
C VAL A 46 8.24 10.65 5.36
N ASP A 47 8.37 9.39 4.96
CA ASP A 47 7.50 8.34 5.45
C ASP A 47 8.05 7.79 6.78
N ILE A 48 7.41 8.16 7.89
CA ILE A 48 7.88 7.82 9.25
C ILE A 48 7.19 6.55 9.80
N ASN A 49 6.26 5.93 9.05
CA ASN A 49 5.61 4.71 9.52
C ASN A 49 6.45 3.46 9.22
N PHE A 50 6.93 2.82 10.28
CA PHE A 50 7.61 1.53 10.24
C PHE A 50 6.70 0.43 10.77
N SER A 51 5.80 -0.07 9.92
CA SER A 51 5.08 -1.31 10.20
C SER A 51 5.72 -2.50 9.47
N ASN A 52 5.49 -3.73 9.97
CA ASN A 52 5.88 -4.96 9.26
C ASN A 52 5.30 -4.99 7.83
N ARG A 53 4.11 -4.39 7.66
CA ARG A 53 3.48 -4.27 6.35
C ARG A 53 4.24 -3.30 5.45
N ASP A 54 4.63 -2.13 5.95
CA ASP A 54 5.43 -1.17 5.18
C ASP A 54 6.75 -1.80 4.74
N PHE A 55 7.43 -2.54 5.61
CA PHE A 55 8.67 -3.24 5.24
C PHE A 55 8.45 -4.22 4.09
N ILE A 56 7.43 -5.08 4.19
CA ILE A 56 7.12 -6.06 3.13
C ILE A 56 6.77 -5.34 1.83
N GLU A 57 5.89 -4.34 1.88
CA GLU A 57 5.41 -3.65 0.68
C GLU A 57 6.51 -2.84 0.00
N THR A 58 7.29 -2.08 0.78
CA THR A 58 8.29 -1.15 0.23
C THR A 58 9.63 -1.81 -0.06
N THR A 59 10.10 -2.69 0.83
CA THR A 59 11.44 -3.28 0.74
C THR A 59 11.43 -4.58 -0.07
N ILE A 60 10.46 -5.46 0.18
CA ILE A 60 10.39 -6.77 -0.49
C ILE A 60 9.65 -6.67 -1.83
N LEU A 61 8.45 -6.07 -1.84
CA LEU A 61 7.62 -5.95 -3.03
C LEU A 61 7.93 -4.73 -3.89
N GLY A 62 8.70 -3.77 -3.37
CA GLY A 62 9.11 -2.58 -4.11
C GLY A 62 7.97 -1.62 -4.45
N ASN A 63 6.83 -1.71 -3.76
CA ASN A 63 5.74 -0.76 -3.86
C ASN A 63 6.12 0.57 -3.18
N ALA A 64 5.34 1.60 -3.43
CA ALA A 64 5.54 2.91 -2.84
C ALA A 64 4.27 3.39 -2.14
N VAL A 65 4.43 4.17 -1.08
CA VAL A 65 3.30 4.68 -0.29
C VAL A 65 2.81 6.00 -0.85
N VAL A 66 1.48 6.13 -0.91
CA VAL A 66 0.73 7.36 -1.18
C VAL A 66 -0.35 7.53 -0.12
N SER A 67 -0.43 8.73 0.45
CA SER A 67 -1.45 9.10 1.43
C SER A 67 -2.53 9.93 0.75
N ILE A 68 -3.78 9.72 1.13
CA ILE A 68 -4.92 10.50 0.65
C ILE A 68 -5.56 11.30 1.78
N VAL A 69 -6.23 12.39 1.41
CA VAL A 69 -6.92 13.27 2.37
C VAL A 69 -8.13 12.57 3.00
N GLU A 70 -8.92 11.89 2.19
CA GLU A 70 -10.16 11.25 2.65
C GLU A 70 -9.83 10.07 3.59
N GLY A 71 -10.26 10.20 4.86
CA GLY A 71 -10.00 9.20 5.89
C GLY A 71 -8.55 9.08 6.35
N GLY A 72 -7.62 9.92 5.84
CA GLY A 72 -6.20 9.88 6.18
C GLY A 72 -5.54 8.52 5.89
N GLN A 73 -6.11 7.76 4.94
CA GLN A 73 -5.66 6.40 4.64
C GLN A 73 -4.42 6.41 3.76
N ARG A 74 -3.63 5.34 3.92
CA ARG A 74 -2.40 5.10 3.16
C ARG A 74 -2.59 3.91 2.23
N PHE A 75 -2.15 4.09 1.00
CA PHE A 75 -2.21 3.08 -0.04
C PHE A 75 -0.82 2.76 -0.56
N PHE A 76 -0.61 1.48 -0.88
CA PHE A 76 0.59 1.02 -1.56
C PHE A 76 0.31 1.00 -3.05
N VAL A 77 1.03 1.79 -3.82
CA VAL A 77 0.94 1.86 -5.28
C VAL A 77 2.23 1.36 -5.91
N SER A 78 2.22 1.15 -7.23
CA SER A 78 3.46 0.88 -7.95
C SER A 78 4.42 2.09 -7.90
N LYS A 79 5.73 1.84 -8.03
CA LYS A 79 6.72 2.92 -8.16
C LYS A 79 6.47 3.80 -9.39
N GLU A 80 5.93 3.23 -10.45
CA GLU A 80 5.59 3.95 -11.68
C GLU A 80 4.42 4.90 -11.45
N ASP A 81 3.38 4.45 -10.77
CA ASP A 81 2.25 5.31 -10.40
C ASP A 81 2.69 6.43 -9.46
N LYS A 82 3.54 6.13 -8.47
CA LYS A 82 4.10 7.20 -7.62
C LYS A 82 4.89 8.22 -8.43
N LYS A 83 5.68 7.81 -9.42
CA LYS A 83 6.40 8.75 -10.30
C LYS A 83 5.44 9.62 -11.11
N ARG A 84 4.31 9.06 -11.58
CA ARG A 84 3.26 9.85 -12.27
C ARG A 84 2.65 10.90 -11.35
N LEU A 85 2.43 10.56 -10.08
CA LEU A 85 1.90 11.48 -9.07
C LEU A 85 2.89 12.58 -8.67
N TRP A 86 4.19 12.26 -8.64
CA TRP A 86 5.28 13.21 -8.36
C TRP A 86 5.90 13.80 -9.63
N ALA A 87 5.20 13.77 -10.76
CA ALA A 87 5.67 14.37 -12.01
C ALA A 87 5.85 15.89 -11.89
N VAL A 88 5.00 16.53 -11.08
CA VAL A 88 5.10 17.95 -10.71
C VAL A 88 5.51 18.05 -9.23
N SER A 89 6.44 18.94 -8.92
CA SER A 89 6.88 19.10 -7.53
C SER A 89 5.75 19.68 -6.65
N PRO A 90 5.57 19.23 -5.40
CA PRO A 90 4.55 19.78 -4.50
C PRO A 90 4.69 21.29 -4.28
N HIS A 91 5.93 21.80 -4.37
CA HIS A 91 6.22 23.22 -4.29
C HIS A 91 5.71 24.01 -5.50
N GLU A 92 5.77 23.45 -6.70
CA GLU A 92 5.20 24.08 -7.90
C GLU A 92 3.67 24.09 -7.86
N LEU A 93 3.06 22.98 -7.43
CA LEU A 93 1.61 22.90 -7.21
C LEU A 93 1.15 23.96 -6.19
N LYS A 94 1.90 24.12 -5.09
CA LYS A 94 1.63 25.16 -4.09
C LYS A 94 1.71 26.58 -4.66
N LYS A 95 2.68 26.87 -5.53
CA LYS A 95 2.79 28.18 -6.20
C LYS A 95 1.61 28.47 -7.13
N ARG A 96 1.04 27.43 -7.74
CA ARG A 96 -0.11 27.52 -8.64
C ARG A 96 -1.45 27.52 -7.91
N GLY A 97 -1.47 27.19 -6.61
CA GLY A 97 -2.70 27.08 -5.82
C GLY A 97 -3.57 25.90 -6.22
N VAL A 98 -2.95 24.83 -6.75
CA VAL A 98 -3.64 23.62 -7.18
C VAL A 98 -3.08 22.39 -6.47
N THR A 99 -3.87 21.32 -6.40
CA THR A 99 -3.48 20.01 -5.87
C THR A 99 -3.92 18.91 -6.85
N LEU A 100 -3.57 17.66 -6.55
CA LEU A 100 -3.95 16.50 -7.36
C LEU A 100 -5.09 15.75 -6.70
N ASN A 101 -6.23 15.68 -7.40
CA ASN A 101 -7.28 14.71 -7.12
C ASN A 101 -7.00 13.43 -7.90
N VAL A 102 -7.04 12.29 -7.22
CA VAL A 102 -6.71 11.00 -7.81
C VAL A 102 -7.80 9.99 -7.61
N THR A 103 -7.97 9.14 -8.61
CA THR A 103 -8.83 7.96 -8.53
C THR A 103 -7.95 6.73 -8.41
N LEU A 104 -8.02 6.09 -7.25
CA LEU A 104 -7.35 4.83 -6.95
C LEU A 104 -8.36 3.69 -7.04
N GLU A 105 -7.98 2.63 -7.74
CA GLU A 105 -8.70 1.35 -7.65
C GLU A 105 -7.98 0.45 -6.67
N VAL A 106 -8.72 -0.04 -5.67
CA VAL A 106 -8.19 -0.91 -4.62
C VAL A 106 -9.02 -2.17 -4.52
N GLN A 107 -8.33 -3.29 -4.28
CA GLN A 107 -8.97 -4.54 -3.95
C GLN A 107 -8.96 -4.72 -2.43
N PRO A 108 -10.10 -4.90 -1.76
CA PRO A 108 -10.12 -5.27 -0.36
C PRO A 108 -9.51 -6.67 -0.18
N LEU A 109 -8.88 -6.90 0.96
CA LEU A 109 -8.39 -8.22 1.35
C LEU A 109 -9.49 -8.96 2.12
N LEU A 110 -9.54 -10.29 2.00
CA LEU A 110 -10.56 -11.12 2.66
C LEU A 110 -10.59 -10.94 4.20
N PHE A 111 -9.45 -10.60 4.79
CA PHE A 111 -9.29 -10.41 6.23
C PHE A 111 -9.13 -8.94 6.64
N GLY A 112 -9.52 -8.01 5.76
CA GLY A 112 -9.54 -6.58 6.03
C GLY A 112 -8.31 -5.82 5.55
N GLY A 113 -8.47 -4.51 5.38
CA GLY A 113 -7.52 -3.65 4.69
C GLY A 113 -7.58 -3.81 3.17
N TYR A 114 -6.67 -3.13 2.49
CA TYR A 114 -6.60 -3.09 1.03
C TYR A 114 -5.32 -3.72 0.51
N GLY A 115 -5.37 -4.31 -0.68
CA GLY A 115 -4.18 -4.72 -1.43
C GLY A 115 -3.42 -3.53 -2.01
N ARG A 116 -2.63 -3.80 -3.05
CA ARG A 116 -1.97 -2.75 -3.84
C ARG A 116 -3.03 -1.95 -4.61
N ALA A 117 -2.97 -0.64 -4.49
CA ALA A 117 -3.79 0.30 -5.23
C ALA A 117 -3.22 0.53 -6.63
N GLN A 118 -4.12 0.68 -7.61
CA GLN A 118 -3.79 1.08 -8.97
C GLN A 118 -4.27 2.52 -9.23
N LEU A 119 -3.40 3.33 -9.80
CA LEU A 119 -3.76 4.69 -10.18
C LEU A 119 -4.50 4.71 -11.52
N ILE A 120 -5.78 5.06 -11.48
CA ILE A 120 -6.65 5.12 -12.67
C ILE A 120 -6.53 6.50 -13.34
N SER A 121 -6.71 7.58 -12.58
CA SER A 121 -6.67 8.94 -13.10
C SER A 121 -6.08 9.93 -12.10
N VAL A 122 -5.54 11.02 -12.64
CA VAL A 122 -5.00 12.17 -11.91
C VAL A 122 -5.57 13.41 -12.57
N GLN A 123 -6.14 14.30 -11.76
CA GLN A 123 -6.69 15.58 -12.21
C GLN A 123 -6.17 16.69 -11.29
N GLU A 124 -5.81 17.83 -11.87
CA GLU A 124 -5.49 19.02 -11.09
C GLU A 124 -6.79 19.68 -10.63
N VAL A 125 -6.88 20.00 -9.34
CA VAL A 125 -8.03 20.70 -8.75
C VAL A 125 -7.57 21.96 -8.03
N ASN A 126 -8.40 22.99 -8.09
CA ASN A 126 -8.14 24.29 -7.46
C ASN A 126 -8.35 24.20 -5.93
N SER A 127 -7.35 23.64 -5.25
CA SER A 127 -7.30 23.47 -3.80
C SER A 127 -5.84 23.51 -3.35
N GLU A 128 -5.57 23.98 -2.13
CA GLU A 128 -4.20 24.06 -1.63
C GLU A 128 -3.63 22.65 -1.37
N PRO A 129 -2.42 22.33 -1.86
CA PRO A 129 -1.84 21.01 -1.68
C PRO A 129 -1.50 20.79 -0.20
N ARG A 130 -1.94 19.65 0.34
CA ARG A 130 -1.59 19.22 1.70
C ARG A 130 -0.21 18.60 1.68
N ILE A 131 0.70 19.19 2.45
CA ILE A 131 2.10 18.78 2.53
C ILE A 131 2.40 18.42 3.99
N THR A 132 2.80 17.18 4.23
CA THR A 132 3.26 16.72 5.54
C THR A 132 4.78 16.60 5.54
N LYS A 133 5.42 16.95 6.67
CA LYS A 133 6.87 16.85 6.86
C LYS A 133 7.28 15.45 7.27
#